data_AF-A0A0V0YZE7-F1
#
_entry.id   AF-A0A0V0YZE7-F1
#
_cell.length_a   1.000
_cell.length_b   1.000
_cell.length_c   1.000
_cell.angle_alpha   90.00
_cell.angle_beta   90.00
_cell.angle_gamma   90.00
#
_symmetry.space_group_name_H-M   'P 1'
#
loop_
_entity.id
_entity.type
_entity.pdbx_description
1 polymer ?
#
loop_
_entity_poly.entity_id
_entity_poly.type
_entity_poly.pdbx_seq_one_letter_code
_entity_poly.pdbx_strand_id
1 'polypeptide(L)'
;MVPPVCEKLSTCIEAKARTERELILIEELNEAELYWMKAVQNETFRDEKSLLMKGKLSENSRLIHLTPFIDEFGVIRVGGRLQQSNLLYQHKHP
;
A
#
# COMPACT_ATOMS: atom_id res chain seq x y z
N MET A 1 28.04 -37.90 22.39
CA MET A 1 26.60 -38.20 22.28
C MET A 1 25.83 -36.95 22.61
N VAL A 2 25.32 -36.24 21.60
CA VAL A 2 24.43 -35.08 21.80
C VAL A 2 23.00 -35.63 21.86
N PRO A 3 22.18 -35.26 22.87
CA PRO A 3 20.89 -35.89 23.09
C PRO A 3 19.90 -35.63 21.93
N PRO A 4 19.05 -36.62 21.57
CA PRO A 4 18.13 -36.60 20.42
C PRO A 4 17.00 -35.55 20.50
N VAL A 5 17.01 -34.72 21.54
CA VAL A 5 16.10 -33.58 21.74
C VAL A 5 16.60 -32.35 20.94
N CYS A 6 17.91 -32.22 20.72
CA CYS A 6 18.51 -31.08 20.02
C CYS A 6 18.28 -31.14 18.49
N GLU A 7 18.31 -32.33 17.90
CA GLU A 7 18.10 -32.54 16.46
C GLU A 7 16.66 -32.21 16.03
N LYS A 8 15.67 -32.56 16.86
CA LYS A 8 14.25 -32.22 16.63
C LYS A 8 13.97 -30.73 16.76
N LEU A 9 14.68 -30.02 17.63
CA LEU A 9 14.54 -28.58 17.78
C LEU A 9 15.08 -27.83 16.55
N SER A 10 16.22 -28.27 16.00
CA SER A 10 16.78 -27.70 14.76
C SER A 10 15.83 -27.87 13.57
N THR A 11 15.26 -29.06 13.40
CA THR A 11 14.30 -29.31 12.30
C THR A 11 13.01 -28.51 12.47
N CYS A 12 12.52 -28.32 13.70
CA CYS A 12 11.36 -27.46 13.97
C CYS A 12 11.63 -25.97 13.72
N ILE A 13 12.84 -25.47 14.04
CA ILE A 13 13.24 -24.09 13.76
C ILE A 13 13.38 -23.85 12.25
N GLU A 14 13.98 -24.81 11.52
CA GLU A 14 14.11 -24.75 10.06
C GLU A 14 12.77 -24.91 9.33
N ALA A 15 11.83 -25.68 9.88
CA ALA A 15 10.47 -25.78 9.38
C ALA A 15 9.70 -24.46 9.62
N LYS A 16 9.80 -23.88 10.82
CA LYS A 16 9.21 -22.59 11.16
C LYS A 16 9.73 -21.46 10.28
N ALA A 17 11.05 -21.39 10.06
CA ALA A 17 11.68 -20.41 9.19
C ALA A 17 11.34 -20.61 7.69
N ARG A 18 11.02 -21.85 7.27
CA ARG A 18 10.50 -22.12 5.91
C ARG A 18 9.07 -21.65 5.76
N THR A 19 8.21 -21.91 6.74
CA THR A 19 6.82 -21.44 6.74
C THR A 19 6.72 -19.91 6.84
N GLU A 20 7.56 -19.26 7.63
CA GLU A 20 7.63 -17.78 7.69
C GLU A 20 8.09 -17.13 6.38
N ARG A 21 8.86 -17.83 5.52
CA ARG A 21 9.21 -17.34 4.18
C ARG A 21 8.11 -17.50 3.13
N GLU A 22 7.07 -18.27 3.44
CA GLU A 22 5.95 -18.57 2.53
C GLU A 22 4.67 -17.82 2.92
N LEU A 23 4.67 -17.17 4.09
CA LEU A 23 3.60 -16.32 4.56
C LEU A 23 3.95 -14.87 4.25
N ILE A 24 3.26 -14.26 3.29
CA ILE A 24 3.33 -12.82 3.12
C ILE A 24 2.50 -12.21 4.24
N LEU A 25 3.14 -11.42 5.09
CA LEU A 25 2.47 -10.72 6.17
C LEU A 25 1.53 -9.64 5.59
N ILE A 26 0.37 -9.39 6.21
CA ILE A 26 -0.60 -8.39 5.71
C ILE A 26 0.06 -7.02 5.60
N GLU A 27 0.92 -6.69 6.57
CA GLU A 27 1.74 -5.50 6.59
C GLU A 27 2.66 -5.41 5.35
N GLU A 28 3.31 -6.51 4.96
CA GLU A 28 4.16 -6.55 3.75
C GLU A 28 3.35 -6.36 2.46
N LEU A 29 2.13 -6.92 2.40
CA LEU A 29 1.23 -6.68 1.26
C LEU A 29 0.83 -5.21 1.17
N ASN A 30 0.45 -4.59 2.29
CA ASN A 30 0.08 -3.18 2.34
C ASN A 30 1.25 -2.27 1.95
N GLU A 31 2.47 -2.58 2.42
CA GLU A 31 3.68 -1.85 2.06
C GLU A 31 4.02 -1.99 0.58
N ALA A 32 3.93 -3.21 0.04
CA ALA A 32 4.17 -3.48 -1.37
C ALA A 32 3.13 -2.77 -2.26
N GLU A 33 1.86 -2.81 -1.89
CA GLU A 33 0.79 -2.11 -2.61
C GLU A 33 1.04 -0.59 -2.60
N LEU A 34 1.33 -0.02 -1.43
CA LEU A 34 1.63 1.40 -1.29
C LEU A 34 2.85 1.81 -2.11
N TYR A 35 3.89 0.97 -2.15
CA TYR A 35 5.07 1.18 -2.98
C TYR A 35 4.70 1.28 -4.45
N TRP A 36 3.96 0.30 -4.98
CA TRP A 36 3.57 0.29 -6.39
C TRP A 36 2.64 1.44 -6.75
N MET A 37 1.69 1.79 -5.89
CA MET A 37 0.86 2.99 -6.10
C MET A 37 1.71 4.24 -6.24
N LYS A 38 2.68 4.44 -5.34
CA LYS A 38 3.58 5.60 -5.38
C LYS A 38 4.43 5.61 -6.65
N ALA A 39 4.98 4.46 -7.03
CA ALA A 39 5.84 4.34 -8.21
C ALA A 39 5.07 4.73 -9.48
N VAL A 40 3.93 4.10 -9.74
CA VAL A 40 3.11 4.33 -10.93
C VAL A 40 2.61 5.78 -10.99
N GLN A 41 2.18 6.35 -9.86
CA GLN A 41 1.71 7.74 -9.83
C GLN A 41 2.84 8.75 -10.05
N ASN A 42 4.04 8.52 -9.50
CA ASN A 42 5.18 9.39 -9.71
C ASN A 42 5.71 9.34 -11.16
N GLU A 43 5.45 8.25 -11.86
CA GLU A 43 5.75 8.10 -13.29
C GLU A 43 4.68 8.78 -14.16
N THR A 44 3.40 8.52 -13.88
CA THR A 44 2.29 8.88 -14.77
C THR A 44 1.70 10.27 -14.49
N PHE A 45 1.71 10.70 -13.22
CA PHE A 45 1.00 11.90 -12.72
C PHE A 45 1.92 12.82 -11.92
N ARG A 46 3.20 12.87 -12.28
CA ARG A 46 4.22 13.62 -11.54
C ARG A 46 3.84 15.10 -11.37
N ASP A 47 3.41 15.73 -12.46
CA ASP A 47 3.08 17.15 -12.48
C ASP A 47 1.79 17.43 -11.72
N GLU A 48 0.75 16.61 -11.94
CA GLU A 48 -0.49 16.67 -11.17
C GLU A 48 -0.25 16.51 -9.68
N LYS A 49 0.64 15.58 -9.28
CA LYS A 49 1.01 15.38 -7.88
C LYS A 49 1.67 16.61 -7.30
N SER A 50 2.65 17.20 -7.99
CA SER A 50 3.34 18.42 -7.55
C SER A 50 2.37 19.60 -7.39
N LEU A 51 1.41 19.71 -8.31
CA LEU A 51 0.37 20.71 -8.33
C LEU A 51 -0.65 20.50 -7.19
N LEU A 52 -1.10 19.25 -6.97
CA LEU A 52 -1.99 18.88 -5.88
C LEU A 52 -1.38 19.14 -4.50
N MET A 53 -0.09 18.87 -4.32
CA MET A 53 0.65 19.20 -3.08
C MET A 53 0.65 20.73 -2.80
N LYS A 54 0.46 21.57 -3.82
CA LYS A 54 0.32 23.02 -3.70
C LYS A 54 -1.14 23.49 -3.61
N GLY A 55 -2.09 22.56 -3.55
CA GLY A 55 -3.52 22.84 -3.47
C GLY A 55 -4.15 23.39 -4.77
N LYS A 56 -3.48 23.23 -5.92
CA LYS A 56 -3.99 23.71 -7.21
C LYS A 56 -3.72 22.67 -8.28
N LEU A 57 -4.75 22.12 -8.91
CA LEU A 57 -4.61 21.26 -10.07
C LEU A 57 -4.93 22.04 -11.36
N SER A 58 -4.23 21.72 -12.46
CA SER A 58 -4.49 22.34 -13.77
C SER A 58 -5.88 21.95 -14.29
N GLU A 59 -6.60 22.90 -14.91
CA GLU A 59 -7.89 22.64 -15.57
C GLU A 59 -7.77 21.63 -16.72
N ASN A 60 -6.59 21.51 -17.32
CA ASN A 60 -6.31 20.53 -18.37
C ASN A 60 -5.91 19.15 -17.84
N SER A 61 -5.82 18.98 -16.52
CA SER A 61 -5.48 17.69 -15.92
C SER A 61 -6.60 16.68 -16.14
N ARG A 62 -6.22 15.46 -16.54
CA ARG A 62 -7.16 14.33 -16.64
C ARG A 62 -7.80 13.97 -15.30
N LEU A 63 -7.25 14.43 -14.18
CA LEU A 63 -7.76 14.16 -12.84
C LEU A 63 -8.73 15.24 -12.33
N ILE A 64 -8.85 16.41 -12.96
CA ILE A 64 -9.55 17.59 -12.39
C ILE A 64 -11.01 17.29 -11.99
N HIS A 65 -11.71 16.48 -12.78
CA HIS A 65 -13.12 16.14 -12.54
C HIS A 65 -13.31 15.00 -11.54
N LEU A 66 -12.23 14.32 -11.12
CA LEU A 66 -12.28 13.20 -10.17
C LEU A 66 -12.06 13.64 -8.71
N THR A 67 -12.11 14.95 -8.45
CA THR A 67 -11.86 15.56 -7.13
C THR A 67 -10.64 14.97 -6.40
N PRO A 68 -9.45 15.01 -7.04
CA PRO A 68 -8.26 14.34 -6.53
C PRO A 68 -7.71 15.07 -5.30
N PHE A 69 -7.16 14.31 -4.36
CA PHE A 69 -6.51 14.81 -3.16
C PHE A 69 -5.29 13.94 -2.82
N ILE A 70 -4.36 14.49 -2.04
CA ILE A 70 -3.24 13.72 -1.49
C ILE A 70 -3.65 13.19 -0.12
N ASP A 71 -3.47 11.90 0.09
CA ASP A 71 -3.74 11.26 1.38
C ASP A 71 -2.56 11.35 2.37
N GLU A 72 -2.75 10.78 3.55
CA GLU A 72 -1.72 10.73 4.60
C GLU A 72 -0.44 9.98 4.20
N PHE A 73 -0.51 9.11 3.19
CA PHE A 73 0.62 8.35 2.68
C PHE A 73 1.31 9.01 1.47
N GLY A 74 0.83 10.17 1.00
CA GLY A 74 1.40 10.89 -0.14
C GLY A 74 1.02 10.32 -1.50
N VAL A 75 -0.13 9.64 -1.58
CA VAL A 75 -0.71 9.04 -2.77
C VAL A 75 -1.88 9.91 -3.25
N ILE A 76 -1.99 10.11 -4.56
CA ILE A 76 -3.16 10.71 -5.20
C ILE A 76 -4.32 9.74 -5.03
N ARG A 77 -5.35 10.18 -4.34
CA ARG A 77 -6.65 9.52 -4.25
C ARG A 77 -7.69 10.36 -4.95
N VAL A 78 -8.72 9.70 -5.49
CA VAL A 78 -9.86 10.37 -6.13
C VAL A 78 -11.10 10.19 -5.29
N GLY A 79 -12.00 11.17 -5.32
CA GLY A 79 -13.30 11.05 -4.66
C GLY A 79 -14.19 10.01 -5.34
N GLY A 80 -15.10 9.42 -4.58
CA GLY A 80 -16.17 8.53 -5.06
C GLY A 80 -17.50 8.80 -4.36
N ARG A 81 -18.60 8.19 -4.82
CA ARG A 81 -19.97 8.39 -4.30
C ARG A 81 -20.14 8.10 -2.80
N LEU A 82 -19.19 7.39 -2.18
CA LEU A 82 -19.19 7.00 -0.76
C LEU A 82 -18.45 7.99 0.16
N GLN A 83 -18.03 9.18 -0.31
CA GLN A 83 -17.28 10.13 0.54
C GLN A 83 -18.02 10.58 1.82
N GLN A 84 -19.35 10.48 1.85
CA GLN A 84 -20.18 10.80 3.03
C GLN A 84 -20.35 9.62 4.01
N SER A 85 -19.78 8.44 3.75
CA SER A 85 -19.85 7.31 4.69
C SER A 85 -18.72 7.41 5.73
N ASN A 86 -18.99 6.99 6.96
CA ASN A 86 -17.99 6.88 8.04
C ASN A 86 -17.01 5.70 7.84
N LEU A 87 -16.88 5.17 6.63
CA LEU A 87 -15.96 4.08 6.31
C LEU A 87 -14.54 4.62 6.16
N LEU A 88 -13.56 3.86 6.65
CA LEU A 88 -12.15 4.10 6.33
C LEU A 88 -11.94 4.02 4.82
N TYR A 89 -10.99 4.78 4.27
CA TYR A 89 -10.77 4.85 2.82
C TYR A 89 -10.58 3.46 2.19
N GLN A 90 -9.80 2.59 2.84
CA GLN A 90 -9.60 1.19 2.45
C GLN A 90 -10.89 0.36 2.29
N HIS A 91 -11.99 0.77 2.93
CA HIS A 91 -13.30 0.13 2.84
C HIS A 91 -14.29 0.88 1.92
N LYS A 92 -13.88 2.03 1.36
CA LYS A 92 -14.70 2.82 0.42
C LYS A 92 -14.51 2.40 -1.04
N HIS A 93 -13.48 1.60 -1.31
CA HIS A 93 -13.13 1.10 -2.64
C HIS A 93 -13.10 -0.43 -2.56
N PRO A 94 -14.17 -1.13 -2.99
CA PRO A 94 -14.18 -2.59 -3.13
C PRO A 94 -13.19 -3.09 -4.19
#